data_AF-A0A2X3IGU6-F1
#
_entry.id   AF-A0A2X3IGU6-F1
#
_cell.length_a   1.000
_cell.length_b   1.000
_cell.length_c   1.000
_cell.angle_alpha   90.00
_cell.angle_beta   90.00
_cell.angle_gamma   90.00
#
_symmetry.space_group_name_H-M   'P 1'
#
loop_
_entity.id
_entity.type
_entity.pdbx_description
1 polymer ?
#
loop_
_entity_poly.entity_id
_entity_poly.type
_entity_poly.pdbx_seq_one_letter_code
_entity_poly.pdbx_strand_id
1 'polypeptide(L)'
;MLPFLQPIQLSAMTLAKNLLGANDALSLPAMLVKVKTPEMPLHLAGETQRHDLTWQITASQQGLIAKGMDAAQQLRAFIVSEEHMKQAFSLVRELTSAP
;
A
#
# COMPACT_ATOMS: atom_id res chain seq x y z
N MET A 1 5.49 -8.75 -2.74
CA MET A 1 4.72 -8.64 -3.99
C MET A 1 4.47 -7.17 -4.26
N LEU A 2 4.80 -6.67 -5.46
CA LEU A 2 4.61 -5.26 -5.82
C LEU A 2 3.30 -5.07 -6.61
N PRO A 3 2.61 -3.93 -6.46
CA PRO A 3 1.53 -3.57 -7.38
C PRO A 3 2.14 -3.43 -8.78
N PHE A 4 1.49 -3.94 -9.81
CA PHE A 4 2.03 -3.89 -11.17
C PHE A 4 1.16 -3.03 -12.11
N LEU A 5 -0.17 -3.14 -12.04
CA LEU A 5 -1.04 -2.41 -12.97
C LEU A 5 -0.99 -0.89 -12.78
N GLN A 6 -1.15 -0.40 -11.55
CA GLN A 6 -1.16 1.04 -11.27
C GLN A 6 0.19 1.71 -11.59
N PRO A 7 1.36 1.15 -11.22
CA PRO A 7 2.65 1.68 -11.65
C PRO A 7 2.84 1.68 -13.17
N ILE A 8 2.43 0.62 -13.86
CA ILE A 8 2.54 0.55 -15.33
C ILE A 8 1.74 1.67 -15.97
N GLN A 9 0.51 1.90 -15.51
CA GLN A 9 -0.35 2.95 -16.04
C GLN A 9 0.23 4.35 -15.79
N LEU A 10 0.69 4.64 -14.56
CA LEU A 10 1.29 5.93 -14.23
C LEU A 10 2.58 6.17 -15.02
N SER A 11 3.43 5.15 -15.15
CA SER A 11 4.67 5.22 -15.93
C SER A 11 4.39 5.48 -17.41
N ALA A 12 3.41 4.79 -17.99
CA ALA A 12 3.01 4.99 -19.39
C ALA A 12 2.48 6.41 -19.64
N MET A 13 1.68 6.96 -18.71
CA MET A 13 1.17 8.32 -18.80
C MET A 13 2.28 9.37 -18.71
N THR A 14 3.18 9.25 -17.72
CA THR A 14 4.33 10.16 -17.58
C THR A 14 5.23 10.09 -18.81
N LEU A 15 5.51 8.88 -19.32
CA LEU A 15 6.31 8.71 -20.53
C LEU A 15 5.66 9.38 -21.75
N ALA A 16 4.36 9.18 -21.96
CA ALA A 16 3.64 9.77 -23.08
C ALA A 16 3.73 11.31 -23.07
N LYS A 17 3.59 11.94 -21.89
CA LYS A 17 3.76 13.39 -21.75
C LYS A 17 5.18 13.84 -22.07
N ASN A 18 6.18 13.12 -21.57
CA ASN A 18 7.58 13.48 -21.78
C ASN A 18 7.99 13.34 -23.26
N LEU A 19 7.46 12.33 -23.96
CA LEU A 19 7.63 12.19 -25.41
C LEU A 19 7.00 13.34 -26.21
N LEU A 20 5.98 14.01 -25.66
CA LEU A 20 5.33 15.19 -26.24
C LEU A 20 5.98 16.52 -25.81
N GLY A 21 7.13 16.48 -25.14
CA GLY A 21 7.91 17.68 -24.76
C GLY A 21 7.69 18.18 -23.33
N ALA A 22 6.95 17.45 -22.49
CA ALA A 22 6.94 17.71 -21.04
C ALA A 22 8.23 17.24 -20.36
N ASN A 23 8.44 17.64 -19.10
CA ASN A 23 9.51 17.14 -18.24
C ASN A 23 8.95 16.75 -16.87
N ASP A 24 7.96 15.85 -16.88
CA ASP A 24 7.29 15.35 -15.68
C ASP A 24 8.13 14.25 -15.02
N ALA A 25 8.33 14.34 -13.71
CA ALA A 25 8.88 13.25 -12.91
C ALA A 25 7.80 12.22 -12.56
N LEU A 26 8.14 10.93 -12.56
CA LEU A 26 7.23 9.87 -12.12
C LEU A 26 7.12 9.89 -10.60
N SER A 27 5.91 10.14 -10.09
CA SER A 27 5.56 9.97 -8.68
C SER A 27 4.63 8.77 -8.51
N LEU A 28 5.04 7.84 -7.66
CA LEU A 28 4.26 6.64 -7.33
C LEU A 28 3.68 6.81 -5.92
N PRO A 29 2.36 6.99 -5.76
CA PRO A 29 1.76 7.10 -4.44
C PRO A 29 1.82 5.77 -3.69
N ALA A 30 1.40 5.76 -2.42
CA ALA A 30 1.11 4.50 -1.74
C ALA A 30 0.03 3.73 -2.52
N MET A 31 0.35 2.52 -2.97
CA MET A 31 -0.51 1.73 -3.84
C MET A 31 -0.99 0.46 -3.14
N LEU A 32 -2.28 0.20 -3.28
CA LEU A 32 -2.92 -0.97 -2.69
C LEU A 32 -2.67 -2.21 -3.55
N VAL A 33 -2.06 -3.23 -2.96
CA VAL A 33 -1.97 -4.57 -3.53
C VAL A 33 -3.14 -5.41 -3.04
N LYS A 34 -3.85 -6.06 -3.96
CA LYS A 34 -4.94 -6.98 -3.65
C LYS A 34 -4.54 -8.41 -4.00
N VAL A 35 -4.42 -9.26 -2.99
CA VAL A 35 -4.13 -10.68 -3.13
C VAL A 35 -5.45 -11.43 -3.11
N LYS A 36 -5.80 -12.05 -4.23
CA LYS A 36 -7.07 -12.77 -4.42
C LYS A 36 -6.92 -14.26 -4.13
N THR A 37 -6.29 -14.60 -3.01
CA THR A 37 -6.23 -15.99 -2.55
C THR A 37 -7.60 -16.35 -1.96
N PRO A 38 -8.35 -17.32 -2.51
CA PRO A 38 -9.75 -17.56 -2.11
C PRO A 38 -9.94 -17.82 -0.62
N GLU A 39 -9.04 -18.59 -0.01
CA GLU A 39 -9.10 -18.98 1.40
C GLU A 39 -8.58 -17.90 2.36
N MET A 40 -7.86 -16.90 1.86
CA MET A 40 -7.29 -15.84 2.68
C MET A 40 -7.05 -14.58 1.81
N PRO A 41 -8.10 -13.81 1.52
CA PRO A 41 -7.97 -12.60 0.73
C PRO A 41 -7.25 -11.52 1.54
N LEU A 42 -6.27 -10.84 0.92
CA LEU A 42 -5.45 -9.84 1.60
C LEU A 42 -5.38 -8.54 0.81
N HIS A 43 -5.43 -7.43 1.54
CA HIS A 43 -5.11 -6.10 1.05
C HIS A 43 -3.91 -5.57 1.83
N LEU A 44 -2.88 -5.09 1.12
CA LEU A 44 -1.67 -4.56 1.72
C LEU A 44 -1.14 -3.36 0.95
N ALA A 45 -0.48 -2.45 1.64
CA ALA A 45 0.22 -1.31 1.03
C ALA A 45 1.38 -0.84 1.94
N GLY A 46 2.20 0.05 1.38
CA GLY A 46 3.35 0.61 2.08
C GLY A 46 4.60 -0.26 2.02
N GLU A 47 5.55 0.04 2.90
CA GLU A 47 6.91 -0.51 2.90
C GLU A 47 6.99 -1.81 3.72
N THR A 48 6.19 -2.82 3.38
CA THR A 48 6.03 -4.05 4.19
C THR A 48 7.32 -4.84 4.46
N GLN A 49 8.39 -4.58 3.70
CA GLN A 49 9.70 -5.23 3.84
C GLN A 49 10.72 -4.41 4.64
N ARG A 50 10.34 -3.22 5.11
CA ARG A 50 11.25 -2.33 5.85
C ARG A 50 11.62 -2.96 7.21
N HIS A 51 12.89 -2.85 7.58
CA HIS A 51 13.46 -3.61 8.71
C HIS A 51 13.23 -2.98 10.09
N ASP A 52 12.91 -1.68 10.15
CA ASP A 52 12.66 -0.93 11.38
C ASP A 52 11.18 -0.94 11.82
N LEU A 53 10.36 -1.76 11.16
CA LEU A 53 8.93 -1.84 11.46
C LEU A 53 8.66 -2.63 12.73
N THR A 54 7.94 -1.99 13.65
CA THR A 54 7.27 -2.67 14.76
C THR A 54 5.84 -2.99 14.33
N TRP A 55 5.53 -4.29 14.22
CA TRP A 55 4.21 -4.75 13.79
C TRP A 55 3.23 -4.85 14.95
N GLN A 56 2.14 -4.09 14.86
CA GLN A 56 0.98 -4.20 15.72
C GLN A 56 -0.06 -5.08 15.01
N ILE A 57 -0.29 -6.28 15.53
CA ILE A 57 -1.11 -7.31 14.87
C ILE A 57 -2.31 -7.62 15.75
N THR A 58 -3.50 -7.46 15.19
CA THR A 58 -4.78 -7.85 15.79
C THR A 58 -5.44 -8.89 14.90
N ALA A 59 -5.63 -10.10 15.42
CA ALA A 59 -6.36 -11.17 14.76
C ALA A 59 -7.67 -11.44 15.50
N SER A 60 -8.76 -11.58 14.76
CA SER A 60 -10.09 -11.86 15.30
C SER A 60 -10.88 -12.76 14.35
N GLN A 61 -12.10 -13.15 14.74
CA GLN A 61 -13.02 -13.86 13.85
C GLN A 61 -13.41 -13.05 12.60
N GLN A 62 -13.23 -11.72 12.64
CA GLN A 62 -13.51 -10.79 11.54
C GLN A 62 -12.30 -10.63 10.59
N GLY A 63 -11.17 -11.24 10.94
CA GLY A 63 -9.95 -11.27 10.14
C GLY A 63 -8.73 -10.69 10.86
N LEU A 64 -7.73 -10.30 10.08
CA LEU A 64 -6.45 -9.74 10.51
C LEU A 64 -6.35 -8.26 10.19
N ILE A 65 -5.77 -7.50 11.11
CA ILE A 65 -5.17 -6.18 10.86
C ILE A 65 -3.74 -6.22 11.38
N ALA A 66 -2.77 -6.00 10.50
CA ALA A 66 -1.38 -5.78 10.87
C ALA A 66 -0.97 -4.38 10.40
N LYS A 67 -0.47 -3.56 11.33
CA LYS A 67 0.07 -2.23 11.07
C LYS A 67 1.57 -2.21 11.37
N GLY A 68 2.39 -1.85 10.40
CA GLY A 68 3.83 -1.65 10.56
C GLY A 68 4.11 -0.20 10.90
N MET A 69 4.56 0.04 12.13
CA MET A 69 4.89 1.37 12.65
C MET A 69 6.41 1.56 12.67
N ASP A 70 6.91 2.73 12.33
CA ASP A 70 8.32 3.07 12.54
C ASP A 70 8.61 3.53 13.98
N ALA A 71 9.87 3.91 14.24
CA ALA A 71 10.30 4.42 15.55
C ALA A 71 9.56 5.71 15.98
N ALA A 72 9.03 6.49 15.03
CA ALA A 72 8.26 7.70 15.29
C ALA A 72 6.76 7.42 15.47
N GLN A 73 6.36 6.13 15.55
CA GLN A 73 4.96 5.70 15.59
C GLN A 73 4.16 6.17 14.37
N GLN A 74 4.80 6.29 13.20
CA GLN A 74 4.11 6.54 11.95
C GLN A 74 3.81 5.24 11.23
N LEU A 75 2.62 5.14 10.64
CA LEU A 75 2.24 4.01 9.82
C LEU A 75 3.08 4.01 8.54
N ARG A 76 3.84 2.94 8.30
CA ARG A 76 4.65 2.75 7.09
C ARG A 76 4.19 1.60 6.23
N ALA A 77 3.45 0.64 6.82
CA ALA A 77 2.90 -0.49 6.10
C ALA A 77 1.63 -1.00 6.77
N PHE A 78 0.76 -1.67 6.01
CA PHE A 78 -0.33 -2.46 6.60
C PHE A 78 -0.66 -3.70 5.79
N ILE A 79 -1.29 -4.67 6.45
CA ILE A 79 -1.90 -5.86 5.87
C ILE A 79 -3.26 -6.06 6.55
N VAL A 80 -4.32 -6.21 5.76
CA VAL A 80 -5.66 -6.52 6.27
C VAL A 80 -6.29 -7.67 5.49
N SER A 81 -7.14 -8.44 6.16
CA SER A 81 -7.85 -9.59 5.57
C SER A 81 -9.34 -9.57 5.92
N GLU A 82 -10.11 -10.44 5.25
CA GLU A 82 -11.56 -10.65 5.45
C GLU A 82 -12.36 -9.35 5.65
N GLU A 83 -13.05 -9.16 6.79
CA GLU A 83 -13.92 -8.01 7.01
C GLU A 83 -13.14 -6.70 7.15
N HIS A 84 -11.89 -6.78 7.61
CA HIS A 84 -11.01 -5.63 7.76
C HIS A 84 -10.48 -5.09 6.43
N MET A 85 -10.66 -5.80 5.31
CA MET A 85 -10.37 -5.27 3.97
C MET A 85 -11.11 -3.96 3.65
N LYS A 86 -12.24 -3.68 4.32
CA LYS A 86 -12.99 -2.41 4.22
C LYS A 86 -12.16 -1.21 4.71
N GLN A 87 -11.21 -1.43 5.62
CA GLN A 87 -10.35 -0.39 6.18
C GLN A 87 -9.17 -0.04 5.27
N ALA A 88 -8.89 -0.84 4.24
CA ALA A 88 -7.71 -0.69 3.38
C ALA A 88 -7.56 0.73 2.80
N PHE A 89 -8.66 1.34 2.31
CA PHE A 89 -8.61 2.69 1.76
C PHE A 89 -8.31 3.77 2.80
N SER A 90 -8.82 3.60 4.02
CA SER A 90 -8.51 4.51 5.13
C SER A 90 -7.02 4.45 5.47
N LEU A 91 -6.46 3.24 5.52
CA LEU A 91 -5.05 3.01 5.83
C LEU A 91 -4.12 3.51 4.71
N VAL A 92 -4.51 3.38 3.43
CA VAL A 92 -3.72 3.97 2.32
C VAL A 92 -3.64 5.50 2.43
N ARG A 93 -4.74 6.15 2.84
CA ARG A 93 -4.73 7.60 3.07
C ARG A 93 -3.78 7.97 4.20
N GLU A 94 -3.83 7.23 5.31
CA GLU A 94 -2.94 7.39 6.46
C GLU A 94 -1.45 7.27 6.06
N LEU A 95 -1.10 6.28 5.23
CA LEU A 95 0.26 6.10 4.68
C LEU A 95 0.74 7.32 3.86
N THR A 96 -0.17 7.97 3.13
CA THR A 96 0.17 9.08 2.22
C THR A 96 0.25 10.42 2.96
N SER A 97 -0.32 10.49 4.18
CA SER A 97 -0.26 11.67 5.05
C SER A 97 0.92 11.68 6.03
N ALA A 98 1.69 10.58 6.11
CA ALA A 98 2.95 10.57 6.85
C ALA A 98 4.03 11.32 6.04
N PRO A 99 4.77 12.26 6.65
CA PRO A 99 5.79 13.07 5.97
C PRO A 99 6.99 12.25 5.46
#